data_AF-A0A1S7DS58-F1
#
_entry.id   AF-A0A1S7DS58-F1
#
_cell.length_a   1.000
_cell.length_b   1.000
_cell.length_c   1.000
_cell.angle_alpha   90.00
_cell.angle_beta   90.00
_cell.angle_gamma   90.00
#
_symmetry.space_group_name_H-M   'P 1'
#
loop_
_entity.id
_entity.type
_entity.pdbx_description
1 polymer ?
#
loop_
_entity_poly.entity_id
_entity_poly.type
_entity_poly.pdbx_seq_one_letter_code
_entity_poly.pdbx_strand_id
1 'polypeptide(L)'
;MNIHLITQPFLDQFPGDFSGDTMQRQTPKMLFATVEPALFTNYKTITFNQELSNDIGLGSFEPEDEAFLAAQDLPKNIRTYATAYAGHQFGQWAGQLGDGRAILAGEIQNTSRETTEIQWKGAGATPYSRFADGRAVLRSSVREYLMSEAMHHLGVPTTRALSLAETGEMVTRDILYNGNPKQEKGAVVIRTAPSFIRFGHFQLLTAQNEIDTLKNLADFCIQRYFREIKTDEPQPYHQFFKKIAETTANLMVEWQRVGFTHGVMNTDNMSILGLSIDYGPFSMLDEYDLNFTPNTTDLPGRRYAFGRQAEMAQWNLWQLGNALFPLINDVDFIEQTLEDFGTDFWNQYDQMMCSKMGLDTFMKDTDVDFFTDWQNLMASLKLDYTLFFNALEKDVHLINWQDISYKSLHTEDLQRLNQWINSYQNRLALNKIAPNERLALMSQNNPKFTLRNYLLHECIEELNKGNISYFNQLLTALKNPYQETFPEWSIKRPKKYDEVVGCSTLSCSS
;
A
#
# COMPACT_ATOMS: atom_id res chain seq x y z
N MET A 1 -24.26 -10.94 -8.91
CA MET A 1 -22.90 -11.46 -8.61
C MET A 1 -22.93 -12.90 -8.09
N ASN A 2 -21.80 -13.61 -8.13
CA ASN A 2 -21.61 -14.99 -7.66
C ASN A 2 -21.38 -15.10 -6.13
N ILE A 3 -22.06 -14.27 -5.33
CA ILE A 3 -21.85 -14.15 -3.87
C ILE A 3 -22.03 -15.51 -3.15
N HIS A 4 -22.95 -16.34 -3.65
CA HIS A 4 -23.22 -17.68 -3.12
C HIS A 4 -22.04 -18.68 -3.26
N LEU A 5 -21.01 -18.34 -4.04
CA LEU A 5 -19.78 -19.14 -4.19
C LEU A 5 -18.68 -18.76 -3.19
N ILE A 6 -18.89 -17.73 -2.36
CA ILE A 6 -17.92 -17.33 -1.33
C ILE A 6 -17.84 -18.42 -0.26
N THR A 7 -16.61 -18.80 0.09
CA THR A 7 -16.27 -19.82 1.10
C THR A 7 -15.37 -19.24 2.19
N GLN A 8 -15.26 -19.90 3.35
CA GLN A 8 -14.47 -19.41 4.49
C GLN A 8 -13.57 -20.51 5.08
N PRO A 9 -12.60 -21.06 4.31
CA PRO A 9 -11.77 -22.17 4.79
C PRO A 9 -10.95 -21.82 6.04
N PHE A 10 -10.67 -20.53 6.27
CA PHE A 10 -10.00 -20.06 7.48
C PHE A 10 -10.73 -20.45 8.77
N LEU A 11 -12.08 -20.47 8.74
CA LEU A 11 -12.90 -20.83 9.90
C LEU A 11 -12.79 -22.30 10.28
N ASP A 12 -12.49 -23.17 9.32
CA ASP A 12 -12.41 -24.61 9.53
C ASP A 12 -11.00 -25.07 9.91
N GLN A 13 -9.97 -24.26 9.61
CA GLN A 13 -8.57 -24.64 9.76
C GLN A 13 -7.89 -24.06 11.01
N PHE A 14 -8.40 -22.95 11.54
CA PHE A 14 -7.74 -22.23 12.62
C PHE A 14 -8.61 -22.15 13.88
N PRO A 15 -8.01 -22.04 15.07
CA PRO A 15 -8.75 -21.80 16.30
C PRO A 15 -9.39 -20.40 16.25
N GLY A 16 -10.66 -20.32 16.64
CA GLY A 16 -11.40 -19.06 16.64
C GLY A 16 -12.57 -19.02 17.60
N ASP A 17 -13.08 -17.81 17.81
CA ASP A 17 -14.25 -17.54 18.63
C ASP A 17 -15.51 -17.47 17.77
N PHE A 18 -16.48 -18.36 18.03
CA PHE A 18 -17.74 -18.45 17.29
C PHE A 18 -18.93 -17.80 18.02
N SER A 19 -18.68 -17.03 19.07
CA SER A 19 -19.74 -16.43 19.90
C SER A 19 -20.54 -15.34 19.19
N GLY A 20 -19.98 -14.69 18.16
CA GLY A 20 -20.57 -13.51 17.55
C GLY A 20 -20.47 -12.24 18.41
N ASP A 21 -19.82 -12.33 19.57
CA ASP A 21 -19.70 -11.20 20.50
C ASP A 21 -18.74 -10.14 19.95
N THR A 22 -19.25 -8.94 19.70
CA THR A 22 -18.48 -7.80 19.20
C THR A 22 -17.87 -6.95 20.32
N MET A 23 -18.06 -7.31 21.60
CA MET A 23 -17.44 -6.62 22.73
C MET A 23 -15.91 -6.64 22.58
N GLN A 24 -15.32 -5.45 22.68
CA GLN A 24 -13.89 -5.23 22.55
C GLN A 24 -13.12 -6.06 23.60
N ARG A 25 -12.25 -6.97 23.15
CA ARG A 25 -11.46 -7.86 24.01
C ARG A 25 -10.27 -8.44 23.27
N GLN A 26 -9.32 -8.95 24.04
CA GLN A 26 -8.30 -9.86 23.50
C GLN A 26 -8.89 -11.28 23.38
N THR A 27 -8.37 -12.04 22.43
CA THR A 27 -8.77 -13.43 22.15
C THR A 27 -7.52 -14.30 22.12
N PRO A 28 -6.91 -14.60 23.29
CA PRO A 28 -5.71 -15.40 23.35
C PRO A 28 -5.93 -16.75 22.66
N LYS A 29 -4.91 -17.18 21.90
CA LYS A 29 -4.82 -18.46 21.17
C LYS A 29 -5.79 -18.60 20.00
N MET A 30 -6.56 -17.56 19.70
CA MET A 30 -7.51 -17.53 18.58
C MET A 30 -6.97 -16.65 17.46
N LEU A 31 -7.16 -17.08 16.22
CA LEU A 31 -6.79 -16.34 15.01
C LEU A 31 -7.95 -15.58 14.38
N PHE A 32 -9.18 -15.83 14.83
CA PHE A 32 -10.35 -15.07 14.40
C PHE A 32 -11.45 -15.04 15.45
N ALA A 33 -12.40 -14.14 15.23
CA ALA A 33 -13.72 -14.17 15.85
C ALA A 33 -14.78 -13.99 14.76
N THR A 34 -15.84 -14.80 14.77
CA THR A 34 -17.02 -14.53 13.94
C THR A 34 -17.70 -13.28 14.46
N VAL A 35 -18.14 -12.43 13.54
CA VAL A 35 -18.80 -11.16 13.84
C VAL A 35 -20.01 -11.01 12.94
N GLU A 36 -20.96 -10.19 13.36
CA GLU A 36 -22.05 -9.73 12.49
C GLU A 36 -21.75 -8.29 12.07
N PRO A 37 -21.84 -7.94 10.78
CA PRO A 37 -21.73 -6.56 10.33
C PRO A 37 -22.80 -5.68 10.99
N ALA A 38 -22.52 -4.39 11.09
CA ALA A 38 -23.50 -3.43 11.54
C ALA A 38 -24.61 -3.22 10.49
N LEU A 39 -25.80 -2.88 10.98
CA LEU A 39 -26.95 -2.59 10.13
C LEU A 39 -26.86 -1.17 9.56
N PHE A 40 -26.92 -1.04 8.23
CA PHE A 40 -27.04 0.24 7.53
C PHE A 40 -28.35 0.25 6.74
N THR A 41 -29.20 1.27 6.94
CA THR A 41 -30.53 1.33 6.30
C THR A 41 -30.61 2.29 5.10
N ASN A 42 -29.62 3.17 4.94
CA ASN A 42 -29.60 4.19 3.89
C ASN A 42 -28.27 4.16 3.10
N TYR A 43 -27.72 2.96 2.90
CA TYR A 43 -26.49 2.83 2.14
C TYR A 43 -26.71 3.20 0.67
N LYS A 44 -25.64 3.69 0.03
CA LYS A 44 -25.65 4.07 -1.37
C LYS A 44 -24.30 3.80 -2.01
N THR A 45 -24.29 3.05 -3.10
CA THR A 45 -23.06 2.80 -3.86
C THR A 45 -22.54 4.07 -4.53
N ILE A 46 -21.26 4.35 -4.34
CA ILE A 46 -20.54 5.42 -5.06
C ILE A 46 -19.91 4.84 -6.33
N THR A 47 -19.20 3.70 -6.20
CA THR A 47 -18.54 3.07 -7.33
C THR A 47 -18.37 1.56 -7.12
N PHE A 48 -18.26 0.84 -8.24
CA PHE A 48 -18.03 -0.59 -8.31
C PHE A 48 -17.04 -0.92 -9.44
N ASN A 49 -16.03 -1.72 -9.13
CA ASN A 49 -14.98 -2.12 -10.05
C ASN A 49 -15.38 -3.41 -10.78
N GLN A 50 -16.13 -3.24 -11.88
CA GLN A 50 -16.65 -4.37 -12.65
C GLN A 50 -15.54 -5.25 -13.27
N GLU A 51 -14.41 -4.65 -13.64
CA GLU A 51 -13.26 -5.36 -14.19
C GLU A 51 -12.68 -6.32 -13.13
N LEU A 52 -12.34 -5.80 -11.96
CA LEU A 52 -11.85 -6.60 -10.84
C LEU A 52 -12.84 -7.68 -10.42
N SER A 53 -14.13 -7.36 -10.36
CA SER A 53 -15.17 -8.34 -10.00
C SER A 53 -15.17 -9.54 -10.94
N ASN A 54 -14.99 -9.32 -12.24
CA ASN A 54 -14.91 -10.38 -13.22
C ASN A 54 -13.61 -11.18 -13.07
N ASP A 55 -12.47 -10.51 -12.87
CA ASP A 55 -11.15 -11.14 -12.72
C ASP A 55 -11.10 -12.12 -11.53
N ILE A 56 -11.72 -11.75 -10.41
CA ILE A 56 -11.75 -12.58 -9.20
C ILE A 56 -12.83 -13.66 -9.23
N GLY A 57 -13.69 -13.67 -10.26
CA GLY A 57 -14.79 -14.64 -10.41
C GLY A 57 -16.10 -14.27 -9.70
N LEU A 58 -16.20 -13.06 -9.13
CA LEU A 58 -17.44 -12.55 -8.49
C LEU A 58 -18.50 -12.14 -9.52
N GLY A 59 -18.10 -11.79 -10.74
CA GLY A 59 -19.00 -11.60 -11.89
C GLY A 59 -19.67 -10.21 -11.95
N SER A 60 -20.73 -10.11 -12.75
CA SER A 60 -21.44 -8.85 -12.99
C SER A 60 -22.24 -8.37 -11.78
N PHE A 61 -22.18 -7.06 -11.54
CA PHE A 61 -23.01 -6.36 -10.56
C PHE A 61 -24.41 -6.11 -11.12
N GLU A 62 -25.42 -6.54 -10.37
CA GLU A 62 -26.83 -6.25 -10.60
C GLU A 62 -27.39 -5.44 -9.40
N PRO A 63 -28.50 -4.69 -9.56
CA PRO A 63 -29.07 -3.88 -8.47
C PRO A 63 -29.38 -4.67 -7.18
N GLU A 64 -29.72 -5.95 -7.32
CA GLU A 64 -30.02 -6.86 -6.19
C GLU A 64 -28.77 -7.14 -5.33
N ASP A 65 -27.57 -6.94 -5.87
CA ASP A 65 -26.33 -7.15 -5.14
C ASP A 65 -25.88 -5.92 -4.31
N GLU A 66 -26.61 -4.79 -4.38
CA GLU A 66 -26.19 -3.54 -3.73
C GLU A 66 -26.00 -3.70 -2.22
N ALA A 67 -26.87 -4.49 -1.58
CA ALA A 67 -26.80 -4.78 -0.15
C ALA A 67 -25.44 -5.38 0.24
N PHE A 68 -24.92 -6.32 -0.56
CA PHE A 68 -23.62 -6.96 -0.32
C PHE A 68 -22.47 -5.95 -0.32
N LEU A 69 -22.54 -4.89 -1.14
CA LEU A 69 -21.49 -3.87 -1.19
C LEU A 69 -21.33 -3.11 0.14
N ALA A 70 -22.42 -3.02 0.91
CA ALA A 70 -22.45 -2.41 2.24
C ALA A 70 -22.46 -3.43 3.39
N ALA A 71 -22.15 -4.71 3.11
CA ALA A 71 -22.21 -5.82 4.07
C ALA A 71 -23.62 -6.09 4.65
N GLN A 72 -24.66 -5.82 3.86
CA GLN A 72 -26.08 -6.01 4.22
C GLN A 72 -26.69 -7.19 3.49
N ASP A 73 -27.78 -7.74 4.04
CA ASP A 73 -28.58 -8.84 3.47
C ASP A 73 -27.75 -10.03 2.96
N LEU A 74 -26.74 -10.42 3.74
CA LEU A 74 -25.79 -11.46 3.37
C LEU A 74 -26.50 -12.84 3.27
N PRO A 75 -26.17 -13.64 2.25
CA PRO A 75 -26.70 -14.99 2.14
C PRO A 75 -26.16 -15.88 3.27
N LYS A 76 -26.96 -16.89 3.67
CA LYS A 76 -26.68 -17.75 4.83
C LYS A 76 -25.34 -18.49 4.80
N ASN A 77 -24.74 -18.68 3.62
CA ASN A 77 -23.42 -19.33 3.51
C ASN A 77 -22.27 -18.40 3.93
N ILE A 78 -22.48 -17.09 3.99
CA ILE A 78 -21.44 -16.14 4.36
C ILE A 78 -21.39 -16.01 5.88
N ARG A 79 -20.43 -16.70 6.48
CA ARG A 79 -20.10 -16.59 7.90
C ARG A 79 -18.98 -15.57 8.06
N THR A 80 -19.31 -14.33 8.42
CA THR A 80 -18.30 -13.28 8.47
C THR A 80 -17.41 -13.37 9.71
N TYR A 81 -16.17 -12.92 9.58
CA TYR A 81 -15.19 -12.99 10.66
C TYR A 81 -14.17 -11.85 10.58
N ALA A 82 -13.55 -11.57 11.71
CA ALA A 82 -12.42 -10.65 11.83
C ALA A 82 -11.21 -11.47 12.29
N THR A 83 -10.01 -11.19 11.76
CA THR A 83 -8.79 -11.89 12.17
C THR A 83 -8.12 -11.23 13.38
N ALA A 84 -7.49 -12.04 14.22
CA ALA A 84 -6.60 -11.60 15.28
C ALA A 84 -5.15 -11.66 14.80
N TYR A 85 -4.43 -10.58 15.02
CA TYR A 85 -2.98 -10.50 14.82
C TYR A 85 -2.38 -9.60 15.90
N ALA A 86 -1.07 -9.54 15.99
CA ALA A 86 -0.33 -8.61 16.84
C ALA A 86 0.57 -7.73 15.97
N GLY A 87 1.40 -6.90 16.58
CA GLY A 87 2.38 -6.14 15.82
C GLY A 87 3.29 -5.28 16.68
N HIS A 88 4.38 -4.86 16.06
CA HIS A 88 5.22 -3.79 16.58
C HIS A 88 4.79 -2.47 15.96
N GLN A 89 4.22 -1.59 16.78
CA GLN A 89 3.83 -0.25 16.38
C GLN A 89 4.93 0.74 16.73
N PHE A 90 5.47 1.42 15.73
CA PHE A 90 6.62 2.34 15.88
C PHE A 90 7.82 1.72 16.62
N GLY A 91 8.07 0.43 16.37
CA GLY A 91 9.17 -0.32 16.98
C GLY A 91 8.87 -0.91 18.36
N GLN A 92 7.70 -0.65 18.94
CA GLN A 92 7.28 -1.17 20.25
C GLN A 92 6.25 -2.27 20.10
N TRP A 93 6.36 -3.35 20.88
CA TRP A 93 5.35 -4.41 20.89
C TRP A 93 4.00 -3.87 21.39
N ALA A 94 2.97 -3.95 20.55
CA ALA A 94 1.65 -3.43 20.86
C ALA A 94 0.69 -4.48 21.48
N GLY A 95 1.16 -5.72 21.65
CA GLY A 95 0.30 -6.84 22.05
C GLY A 95 -0.69 -7.23 20.95
N GLN A 96 -1.81 -7.84 21.35
CA GLN A 96 -2.86 -8.25 20.42
C GLN A 96 -3.58 -7.03 19.83
N LEU A 97 -3.64 -7.01 18.51
CA LEU A 97 -4.40 -6.12 17.64
C LEU A 97 -5.51 -6.95 16.96
N GLY A 98 -5.64 -6.86 15.64
CA GLY A 98 -6.64 -7.57 14.84
C GLY A 98 -7.40 -6.61 13.92
N ASP A 99 -8.29 -7.19 13.14
CA ASP A 99 -9.18 -6.48 12.23
C ASP A 99 -10.20 -5.64 13.02
N GLY A 100 -9.79 -4.47 13.50
CA GLY A 100 -10.60 -3.64 14.40
C GLY A 100 -11.75 -2.88 13.72
N ARG A 101 -11.76 -2.80 12.40
CA ARG A 101 -12.85 -2.22 11.60
C ARG A 101 -12.99 -2.90 10.25
N ALA A 102 -12.50 -4.13 10.16
CA ALA A 102 -12.49 -4.90 8.94
C ALA A 102 -13.15 -6.25 9.20
N ILE A 103 -13.93 -6.73 8.25
CA ILE A 103 -14.72 -7.94 8.36
C ILE A 103 -14.57 -8.71 7.05
N LEU A 104 -14.11 -9.95 7.11
CA LEU A 104 -14.00 -10.82 5.96
C LEU A 104 -15.35 -11.44 5.63
N ALA A 105 -15.71 -11.41 4.34
CA ALA A 105 -16.77 -12.23 3.78
C ALA A 105 -16.31 -13.68 3.62
N GLY A 106 -15.02 -13.87 3.36
CA GLY A 106 -14.41 -15.14 2.93
C GLY A 106 -13.56 -14.95 1.69
N GLU A 107 -13.46 -16.00 0.89
CA GLU A 107 -12.74 -16.03 -0.37
C GLU A 107 -13.63 -16.51 -1.52
N ILE A 108 -13.33 -16.03 -2.72
CA ILE A 108 -13.92 -16.47 -3.97
C ILE A 108 -12.84 -17.03 -4.89
N GLN A 109 -13.20 -18.01 -5.71
CA GLN A 109 -12.29 -18.62 -6.67
C GLN A 109 -12.68 -18.24 -8.10
N ASN A 110 -11.69 -17.81 -8.90
CA ASN A 110 -11.89 -17.54 -10.33
C ASN A 110 -11.83 -18.83 -11.18
N THR A 111 -12.05 -18.70 -12.49
CA THR A 111 -12.02 -19.83 -13.43
C THR A 111 -10.64 -20.49 -13.55
N SER A 112 -9.57 -19.77 -13.24
CA SER A 112 -8.18 -20.25 -13.17
C SER A 112 -7.83 -20.93 -11.83
N ARG A 113 -8.81 -21.09 -10.93
CA ARG A 113 -8.64 -21.66 -9.58
C ARG A 113 -7.78 -20.83 -8.63
N GLU A 114 -7.59 -19.55 -8.93
CA GLU A 114 -6.96 -18.60 -8.02
C GLU A 114 -8.01 -18.08 -7.04
N THR A 115 -7.62 -17.90 -5.78
CA THR A 115 -8.52 -17.50 -4.70
C THR A 115 -8.23 -16.07 -4.28
N THR A 116 -9.28 -15.29 -4.07
CA THR A 116 -9.20 -13.90 -3.61
C THR A 116 -10.09 -13.72 -2.39
N GLU A 117 -9.50 -13.25 -1.29
CA GLU A 117 -10.21 -12.85 -0.09
C GLU A 117 -10.97 -11.53 -0.32
N ILE A 118 -12.18 -11.43 0.24
CA ILE A 118 -13.05 -10.25 0.19
C ILE A 118 -13.26 -9.75 1.62
N GLN A 119 -12.90 -8.48 1.86
CA GLN A 119 -12.98 -7.85 3.18
C GLN A 119 -13.67 -6.49 3.10
N TRP A 120 -14.72 -6.28 3.89
CA TRP A 120 -15.28 -4.95 4.10
C TRP A 120 -14.48 -4.20 5.15
N LYS A 121 -14.23 -2.91 4.92
CA LYS A 121 -13.63 -2.00 5.92
C LYS A 121 -14.60 -0.87 6.21
N GLY A 122 -14.91 -0.69 7.50
CA GLY A 122 -15.94 0.23 8.00
C GLY A 122 -17.30 -0.41 8.28
N ALA A 123 -17.43 -1.73 8.13
CA ALA A 123 -18.71 -2.44 8.22
C ALA A 123 -19.18 -2.74 9.65
N GLY A 124 -18.42 -2.40 10.69
CA GLY A 124 -18.82 -2.75 12.06
C GLY A 124 -17.66 -2.81 13.05
N ALA A 125 -18.01 -2.74 14.32
CA ALA A 125 -17.09 -3.04 15.40
C ALA A 125 -16.86 -4.55 15.49
N THR A 126 -15.66 -4.92 15.93
CA THR A 126 -15.22 -6.29 16.15
C THR A 126 -14.61 -6.35 17.56
N PRO A 127 -14.33 -7.56 18.09
CA PRO A 127 -13.54 -7.70 19.32
C PRO A 127 -12.21 -6.92 19.29
N TYR A 128 -11.68 -6.66 18.10
CA TYR A 128 -10.37 -6.05 17.89
C TYR A 128 -10.44 -4.52 17.68
N SER A 129 -11.63 -3.90 17.79
CA SER A 129 -11.79 -2.44 17.61
C SER A 129 -11.04 -1.60 18.65
N ARG A 130 -10.55 -2.21 19.74
CA ARG A 130 -9.91 -1.51 20.87
C ARG A 130 -10.79 -0.37 21.39
N PHE A 131 -10.41 0.89 21.14
CA PHE A 131 -11.15 2.08 21.57
C PHE A 131 -11.99 2.72 20.44
N ALA A 132 -11.98 2.14 19.24
CA ALA A 132 -12.67 2.65 18.07
C ALA A 132 -14.09 2.07 17.93
N ASP A 133 -14.89 2.72 17.08
CA ASP A 133 -16.30 2.37 16.81
C ASP A 133 -16.50 1.36 15.67
N GLY A 134 -15.42 0.90 15.03
CA GLY A 134 -15.48 -0.01 13.89
C GLY A 134 -15.99 0.62 12.58
N ARG A 135 -16.21 1.94 12.55
CA ARG A 135 -16.67 2.67 11.36
C ARG A 135 -15.50 3.24 10.56
N ALA A 136 -15.72 3.40 9.26
CA ALA A 136 -14.86 4.21 8.39
C ALA A 136 -15.65 5.42 7.88
N VAL A 137 -14.93 6.48 7.53
CA VAL A 137 -15.52 7.71 6.98
C VAL A 137 -15.22 7.84 5.50
N LEU A 138 -16.08 8.55 4.77
CA LEU A 138 -15.97 8.73 3.32
C LEU A 138 -14.57 9.20 2.90
N ARG A 139 -13.99 10.15 3.63
CA ARG A 139 -12.63 10.66 3.37
C ARG A 139 -11.57 9.55 3.40
N SER A 140 -11.54 8.71 4.44
CA SER A 140 -10.56 7.61 4.51
C SER A 140 -10.83 6.53 3.45
N SER A 141 -12.10 6.22 3.20
CA SER A 141 -12.49 5.16 2.28
C SER A 141 -12.24 5.55 0.81
N VAL A 142 -12.42 6.82 0.43
CA VAL A 142 -12.05 7.35 -0.89
C VAL A 142 -10.54 7.27 -1.11
N ARG A 143 -9.75 7.67 -0.09
CA ARG A 143 -8.27 7.59 -0.15
C ARG A 143 -7.79 6.16 -0.35
N GLU A 144 -8.35 5.22 0.40
CA GLU A 144 -8.01 3.80 0.29
C GLU A 144 -8.43 3.20 -1.05
N TYR A 145 -9.65 3.50 -1.53
CA TYR A 145 -10.12 3.03 -2.83
C TYR A 145 -9.22 3.53 -3.96
N LEU A 146 -9.03 4.85 -4.06
CA LEU A 146 -8.29 5.45 -5.17
C LEU A 146 -6.80 5.08 -5.12
N MET A 147 -6.18 5.01 -3.94
CA MET A 147 -4.76 4.65 -3.86
C MET A 147 -4.52 3.16 -4.12
N SER A 148 -5.42 2.27 -3.70
CA SER A 148 -5.33 0.85 -4.05
C SER A 148 -5.30 0.64 -5.57
N GLU A 149 -6.19 1.32 -6.30
CA GLU A 149 -6.24 1.21 -7.76
C GLU A 149 -5.11 1.98 -8.44
N ALA A 150 -4.65 3.10 -7.86
CA ALA A 150 -3.45 3.81 -8.33
C ALA A 150 -2.23 2.90 -8.33
N MET A 151 -1.96 2.24 -7.20
CA MET A 151 -0.80 1.37 -7.04
C MET A 151 -0.87 0.18 -8.01
N HIS A 152 -2.07 -0.39 -8.21
CA HIS A 152 -2.27 -1.47 -9.16
C HIS A 152 -1.91 -1.07 -10.59
N HIS A 153 -2.45 0.04 -11.09
CA HIS A 153 -2.20 0.48 -12.47
C HIS A 153 -0.79 1.08 -12.65
N LEU A 154 -0.15 1.51 -11.57
CA LEU A 154 1.28 1.81 -11.57
C LEU A 154 2.15 0.54 -11.68
N GLY A 155 1.59 -0.65 -11.51
CA GLY A 155 2.31 -1.93 -11.51
C GLY A 155 2.90 -2.31 -10.14
N VAL A 156 2.54 -1.60 -9.08
CA VAL A 156 3.02 -1.87 -7.72
C VAL A 156 2.14 -2.95 -7.07
N PRO A 157 2.71 -4.01 -6.47
CA PRO A 157 1.93 -5.01 -5.75
C PRO A 157 1.10 -4.39 -4.62
N THR A 158 -0.21 -4.65 -4.60
CA THR A 158 -1.15 -3.98 -3.70
C THR A 158 -2.41 -4.81 -3.46
N THR A 159 -3.07 -4.59 -2.32
CA THR A 159 -4.51 -4.89 -2.18
C THR A 159 -5.32 -4.05 -3.16
N ARG A 160 -6.46 -4.57 -3.62
CA ARG A 160 -7.33 -3.95 -4.62
C ARG A 160 -8.64 -3.47 -4.00
N ALA A 161 -9.28 -2.48 -4.61
CA ALA A 161 -10.57 -1.96 -4.14
C ALA A 161 -11.70 -2.32 -5.12
N LEU A 162 -12.69 -3.07 -4.61
CA LEU A 162 -13.81 -3.57 -5.39
C LEU A 162 -14.98 -2.59 -5.42
N SER A 163 -15.32 -1.98 -4.29
CA SER A 163 -16.44 -1.04 -4.22
C SER A 163 -16.25 0.00 -3.12
N LEU A 164 -16.99 1.08 -3.24
CA LEU A 164 -17.12 2.12 -2.22
C LEU A 164 -18.60 2.51 -2.10
N ALA A 165 -19.13 2.50 -0.89
CA ALA A 165 -20.50 2.90 -0.58
C ALA A 165 -20.56 3.84 0.62
N GLU A 166 -21.47 4.81 0.59
CA GLU A 166 -21.90 5.53 1.78
C GLU A 166 -22.79 4.61 2.62
N THR A 167 -22.71 4.73 3.95
CA THR A 167 -23.58 3.99 4.89
C THR A 167 -24.88 4.72 5.20
N GLY A 168 -24.93 6.02 4.91
CA GLY A 168 -25.99 6.93 5.36
C GLY A 168 -25.85 7.39 6.82
N GLU A 169 -24.87 6.87 7.57
CA GLU A 169 -24.57 7.33 8.93
C GLU A 169 -23.67 8.57 8.93
N MET A 170 -23.74 9.35 10.01
CA MET A 170 -22.75 10.36 10.35
C MET A 170 -21.86 9.84 11.48
N VAL A 171 -20.56 9.98 11.30
CA VAL A 171 -19.53 9.39 12.16
C VAL A 171 -18.64 10.50 12.71
N THR A 172 -18.47 10.52 14.02
CA THR A 172 -17.66 11.52 14.72
C THR A 172 -16.17 11.20 14.58
N ARG A 173 -15.36 12.13 14.08
CA ARG A 173 -13.89 12.01 14.01
C ARG A 173 -13.20 13.28 14.45
N ASP A 174 -12.14 13.13 15.23
CA ASP A 174 -11.16 14.20 15.49
C ASP A 174 -9.90 13.91 14.69
N ILE A 175 -9.78 14.53 13.52
CA ILE A 175 -8.69 14.27 12.57
C ILE A 175 -7.33 14.63 13.16
N LEU A 176 -7.26 15.67 13.99
CA LEU A 176 -6.01 16.20 14.52
C LEU A 176 -5.75 15.81 15.97
N TYR A 177 -6.64 15.02 16.59
CA TYR A 177 -6.60 14.67 18.01
C TYR A 177 -6.43 15.91 18.92
N ASN A 178 -7.05 17.03 18.52
CA ASN A 178 -6.91 18.33 19.18
C ASN A 178 -8.12 18.72 20.02
N GLY A 179 -9.06 17.79 20.23
CA GLY A 179 -10.29 17.98 20.99
C GLY A 179 -11.43 18.61 20.18
N ASN A 180 -11.31 18.74 18.85
CA ASN A 180 -12.35 19.34 17.99
C ASN A 180 -12.95 18.33 17.01
N PRO A 181 -13.77 17.37 17.48
CA PRO A 181 -14.38 16.38 16.61
C PRO A 181 -15.38 17.00 15.64
N LYS A 182 -15.46 16.44 14.43
CA LYS A 182 -16.43 16.79 13.39
C LYS A 182 -17.23 15.56 12.97
N GLN A 183 -18.43 15.80 12.47
CA GLN A 183 -19.23 14.77 11.82
C GLN A 183 -18.75 14.60 10.37
N GLU A 184 -18.41 13.37 10.00
CA GLU A 184 -18.08 12.97 8.63
C GLU A 184 -19.07 11.90 8.16
N LYS A 185 -19.33 11.81 6.85
CA LYS A 185 -20.19 10.75 6.31
C LYS A 185 -19.53 9.39 6.51
N GLY A 186 -20.27 8.40 7.01
CA GLY A 186 -19.79 7.02 7.15
C GLY A 186 -19.73 6.31 5.79
N ALA A 187 -18.73 5.46 5.58
CA ALA A 187 -18.55 4.72 4.33
C ALA A 187 -18.00 3.31 4.57
N VAL A 188 -18.28 2.41 3.63
CA VAL A 188 -17.71 1.06 3.55
C VAL A 188 -16.94 0.93 2.24
N VAL A 189 -15.73 0.37 2.32
CA VAL A 189 -14.94 -0.03 1.15
C VAL A 189 -14.78 -1.55 1.14
N ILE A 190 -15.01 -2.19 0.00
CA ILE A 190 -14.60 -3.58 -0.19
C ILE A 190 -13.17 -3.61 -0.70
N ARG A 191 -12.32 -4.28 0.07
CA ARG A 191 -10.94 -4.60 -0.28
C ARG A 191 -10.88 -6.05 -0.74
N THR A 192 -9.96 -6.33 -1.66
CA THR A 192 -9.66 -7.68 -2.11
C THR A 192 -8.16 -7.90 -2.18
N ALA A 193 -7.73 -9.13 -1.90
CA ALA A 193 -6.33 -9.55 -1.97
C ALA A 193 -6.25 -11.07 -2.10
N PRO A 194 -5.16 -11.63 -2.63
CA PRO A 194 -4.92 -13.08 -2.51
C PRO A 194 -4.93 -13.54 -1.04
N SER A 195 -4.38 -12.71 -0.14
CA SER A 195 -4.58 -12.85 1.30
C SER A 195 -4.35 -11.54 2.07
N PHE A 196 -5.05 -11.38 3.19
CA PHE A 196 -4.83 -10.34 4.19
C PHE A 196 -3.90 -10.79 5.34
N ILE A 197 -3.26 -11.97 5.24
CA ILE A 197 -2.27 -12.43 6.23
C ILE A 197 -1.03 -11.51 6.25
N ARG A 198 -0.52 -11.29 7.46
CA ARG A 198 0.47 -10.25 7.79
C ARG A 198 1.58 -10.81 8.67
N PHE A 199 2.71 -10.12 8.77
CA PHE A 199 3.78 -10.52 9.70
C PHE A 199 3.25 -10.61 11.14
N GLY A 200 2.36 -9.68 11.49
CA GLY A 200 1.64 -9.65 12.77
C GLY A 200 0.88 -10.93 13.16
N HIS A 201 0.42 -11.73 12.19
CA HIS A 201 -0.27 -12.99 12.47
C HIS A 201 0.69 -14.04 13.04
N PHE A 202 1.88 -14.15 12.44
CA PHE A 202 2.94 -15.04 12.91
C PHE A 202 3.47 -14.58 14.27
N GLN A 203 3.65 -13.27 14.45
CA GLN A 203 4.11 -12.69 15.71
C GLN A 203 3.15 -12.96 16.87
N LEU A 204 1.83 -12.91 16.64
CA LEU A 204 0.83 -13.22 17.66
C LEU A 204 0.99 -14.66 18.19
N LEU A 205 1.10 -15.63 17.28
CA LEU A 205 1.19 -17.05 17.61
C LEU A 205 2.47 -17.36 18.39
N THR A 206 3.61 -16.83 17.93
CA THR A 206 4.89 -17.03 18.59
C THR A 206 4.91 -16.36 19.97
N ALA A 207 4.38 -15.15 20.11
CA ALA A 207 4.29 -14.46 21.39
C ALA A 207 3.42 -15.20 22.43
N GLN A 208 2.51 -16.07 21.98
CA GLN A 208 1.64 -16.88 22.84
C GLN A 208 2.11 -18.34 22.97
N ASN A 209 3.27 -18.68 22.39
CA ASN A 209 3.83 -20.03 22.36
C ASN A 209 2.93 -21.07 21.68
N GLU A 210 2.13 -20.66 20.68
CA GLU A 210 1.22 -21.52 19.91
C GLU A 210 1.92 -22.07 18.66
N ILE A 211 2.97 -22.89 18.86
CA ILE A 211 3.88 -23.32 17.79
C ILE A 211 3.20 -24.25 16.77
N ASP A 212 2.27 -25.10 17.20
CA ASP A 212 1.52 -25.96 16.27
C ASP A 212 0.63 -25.14 15.33
N THR A 213 -0.04 -24.10 15.86
CA THR A 213 -0.84 -23.18 15.04
C THR A 213 0.04 -22.30 14.16
N LEU A 214 1.22 -21.89 14.64
CA LEU A 214 2.22 -21.19 13.83
C LEU A 214 2.63 -22.03 12.61
N LYS A 215 2.93 -23.31 12.83
CA LYS A 215 3.25 -24.26 11.75
C LYS A 215 2.09 -24.39 10.76
N ASN A 216 0.86 -24.56 11.25
CA ASN A 216 -0.32 -24.68 10.40
C ASN A 216 -0.54 -23.43 9.55
N LEU A 217 -0.31 -22.23 10.10
CA LEU A 217 -0.42 -20.98 9.35
C LEU A 217 0.67 -20.85 8.28
N ALA A 218 1.91 -21.24 8.60
CA ALA A 218 2.99 -21.26 7.61
C ALA A 218 2.70 -22.26 6.47
N ASP A 219 2.27 -23.47 6.80
CA ASP A 219 1.90 -24.51 5.82
C ASP A 219 0.72 -24.05 4.95
N PHE A 220 -0.30 -23.40 5.54
CA PHE A 220 -1.42 -22.80 4.82
C PHE A 220 -0.95 -21.77 3.80
N CYS A 221 -0.06 -20.86 4.21
CA CYS A 221 0.49 -19.85 3.31
C CYS A 221 1.30 -20.49 2.18
N ILE A 222 2.17 -21.45 2.49
CA ILE A 222 3.03 -22.12 1.51
C ILE A 222 2.17 -22.83 0.45
N GLN A 223 1.23 -23.67 0.89
CA GLN A 223 0.39 -24.48 -0.02
C GLN A 223 -0.46 -23.62 -0.95
N ARG A 224 -0.89 -22.44 -0.51
CA ARG A 224 -1.82 -21.59 -1.27
C ARG A 224 -1.11 -20.58 -2.15
N TYR A 225 -0.06 -19.93 -1.62
CA TYR A 225 0.51 -18.72 -2.20
C TYR A 225 1.98 -18.87 -2.64
N PHE A 226 2.70 -19.86 -2.11
CA PHE A 226 4.10 -20.15 -2.47
C PHE A 226 4.22 -21.57 -2.99
N ARG A 227 3.42 -21.89 -4.02
CA ARG A 227 3.23 -23.25 -4.56
C ARG A 227 4.51 -23.85 -5.16
N GLU A 228 5.50 -23.01 -5.44
CA GLU A 228 6.84 -23.42 -5.83
C GLU A 228 7.61 -24.11 -4.69
N ILE A 229 7.23 -23.87 -3.43
CA ILE A 229 7.82 -24.47 -2.24
C ILE A 229 7.02 -25.71 -1.86
N LYS A 230 7.66 -26.88 -1.81
CA LYS A 230 7.00 -28.09 -1.34
C LYS A 230 7.29 -28.34 0.14
N THR A 231 6.24 -28.57 0.94
CA THR A 231 6.37 -28.75 2.39
C THR A 231 7.05 -30.07 2.79
N ASP A 232 7.22 -31.01 1.86
CA ASP A 232 7.95 -32.27 2.03
C ASP A 232 9.43 -32.19 1.61
N GLU A 233 9.85 -31.09 0.98
CA GLU A 233 11.26 -30.84 0.67
C GLU A 233 12.03 -30.34 1.91
N PRO A 234 13.37 -30.48 1.94
CA PRO A 234 14.17 -29.95 3.04
C PRO A 234 13.98 -28.43 3.22
N GLN A 235 13.86 -27.99 4.47
CA GLN A 235 13.85 -26.58 4.86
C GLN A 235 12.76 -25.71 4.17
N PRO A 236 11.48 -26.13 4.14
CA PRO A 236 10.43 -25.39 3.44
C PRO A 236 10.21 -23.99 4.06
N TYR A 237 10.38 -23.88 5.39
CA TYR A 237 10.26 -22.60 6.10
C TYR A 237 11.42 -21.64 5.82
N HIS A 238 12.60 -22.15 5.45
CA HIS A 238 13.72 -21.31 5.02
C HIS A 238 13.41 -20.67 3.66
N GLN A 239 12.94 -21.49 2.71
CA GLN A 239 12.51 -21.01 1.39
C GLN A 239 11.35 -20.02 1.51
N PHE A 240 10.40 -20.29 2.42
CA PHE A 240 9.28 -19.39 2.69
C PHE A 240 9.75 -18.02 3.19
N PHE A 241 10.62 -17.98 4.21
CA PHE A 241 11.17 -16.72 4.72
C PHE A 241 11.97 -15.97 3.67
N LYS A 242 12.82 -16.67 2.91
CA LYS A 242 13.56 -16.08 1.79
C LYS A 242 12.63 -15.46 0.76
N LYS A 243 11.55 -16.15 0.38
CA LYS A 243 10.60 -15.64 -0.62
C LYS A 243 9.84 -14.41 -0.15
N ILE A 244 9.50 -14.35 1.14
CA ILE A 244 8.91 -13.16 1.76
C ILE A 244 9.91 -11.98 1.74
N ALA A 245 11.19 -12.24 2.02
CA ALA A 245 12.23 -11.21 1.95
C ALA A 245 12.39 -10.67 0.51
N GLU A 246 12.48 -11.55 -0.49
CA GLU A 246 12.56 -11.19 -1.92
C GLU A 246 11.38 -10.30 -2.37
N THR A 247 10.15 -10.74 -2.08
CA THR A 247 8.93 -10.00 -2.46
C THR A 247 8.80 -8.67 -1.72
N THR A 248 9.25 -8.61 -0.47
CA THR A 248 9.33 -7.36 0.30
C THR A 248 10.37 -6.41 -0.29
N ALA A 249 11.54 -6.90 -0.73
CA ALA A 249 12.57 -6.07 -1.37
C ALA A 249 12.05 -5.45 -2.66
N ASN A 250 11.41 -6.26 -3.52
CA ASN A 250 10.76 -5.80 -4.74
C ASN A 250 9.71 -4.72 -4.44
N LEU A 251 8.85 -4.93 -3.42
CA LEU A 251 7.87 -3.92 -3.02
C LEU A 251 8.53 -2.59 -2.61
N MET A 252 9.64 -2.62 -1.88
CA MET A 252 10.36 -1.41 -1.49
C MET A 252 10.91 -0.66 -2.70
N VAL A 253 11.46 -1.37 -3.68
CA VAL A 253 11.95 -0.78 -4.93
C VAL A 253 10.81 -0.14 -5.71
N GLU A 254 9.66 -0.82 -5.81
CA GLU A 254 8.48 -0.30 -6.48
C GLU A 254 7.93 0.97 -5.80
N TRP A 255 7.95 1.04 -4.46
CA TRP A 255 7.60 2.26 -3.73
C TRP A 255 8.57 3.41 -4.04
N GLN A 256 9.88 3.14 -4.09
CA GLN A 256 10.88 4.14 -4.48
C GLN A 256 10.67 4.60 -5.94
N ARG A 257 10.37 3.67 -6.85
CA ARG A 257 10.19 3.94 -8.30
C ARG A 257 9.12 4.99 -8.57
N VAL A 258 8.00 4.91 -7.86
CA VAL A 258 6.86 5.83 -8.01
C VAL A 258 6.82 6.96 -6.99
N GLY A 259 7.76 6.99 -6.04
CA GLY A 259 7.83 8.02 -5.00
C GLY A 259 6.76 7.85 -3.93
N PHE A 260 6.33 6.63 -3.61
CA PHE A 260 5.31 6.37 -2.60
C PHE A 260 5.92 6.29 -1.19
N THR A 261 5.31 6.99 -0.24
CA THR A 261 5.61 6.90 1.20
C THR A 261 4.38 6.37 1.95
N HIS A 262 4.50 5.20 2.56
CA HIS A 262 3.40 4.54 3.25
C HIS A 262 3.01 5.23 4.58
N GLY A 263 4.00 5.71 5.33
CA GLY A 263 3.83 6.45 6.59
C GLY A 263 3.52 5.62 7.85
N VAL A 264 3.21 4.32 7.74
CA VAL A 264 2.92 3.42 8.89
C VAL A 264 3.34 1.97 8.59
N MET A 265 4.64 1.72 8.50
CA MET A 265 5.18 0.38 8.22
C MET A 265 5.34 -0.44 9.50
N ASN A 266 4.30 -0.48 10.33
CA ASN A 266 4.28 -1.40 11.47
C ASN A 266 4.25 -2.85 10.96
N THR A 267 4.66 -3.83 11.76
CA THR A 267 4.68 -5.24 11.31
C THR A 267 3.27 -5.79 11.07
N ASP A 268 2.24 -5.22 11.68
CA ASP A 268 0.84 -5.48 11.38
C ASP A 268 0.37 -4.85 10.05
N ASN A 269 1.18 -4.06 9.36
CA ASN A 269 0.92 -3.54 8.01
C ASN A 269 1.86 -4.12 6.95
N MET A 270 2.60 -5.19 7.28
CA MET A 270 3.44 -5.91 6.32
C MET A 270 2.71 -7.17 5.87
N SER A 271 2.32 -7.21 4.59
CA SER A 271 1.71 -8.39 3.97
C SER A 271 2.73 -9.52 3.88
N ILE A 272 2.29 -10.75 4.14
CA ILE A 272 3.14 -11.93 3.93
C ILE A 272 3.48 -12.17 2.45
N LEU A 273 2.73 -11.54 1.52
CA LEU A 273 2.87 -11.70 0.08
C LEU A 273 3.62 -10.52 -0.59
N GLY A 274 4.14 -9.58 0.19
CA GLY A 274 4.79 -8.39 -0.37
C GLY A 274 3.83 -7.42 -1.07
N LEU A 275 2.60 -7.28 -0.55
CA LEU A 275 1.59 -6.34 -1.06
C LEU A 275 1.58 -5.04 -0.24
N SER A 276 1.39 -3.91 -0.92
CA SER A 276 0.95 -2.65 -0.29
C SER A 276 -0.42 -2.86 0.34
N ILE A 277 -0.57 -2.55 1.64
CA ILE A 277 -1.77 -2.84 2.42
C ILE A 277 -2.03 -1.75 3.48
N ASP A 278 -3.30 -1.44 3.75
CA ASP A 278 -3.73 -0.48 4.78
C ASP A 278 -3.26 0.97 4.55
N TYR A 279 -3.85 1.56 3.51
CA TYR A 279 -3.70 2.95 3.12
C TYR A 279 -4.26 3.94 4.16
N GLY A 280 -3.42 4.34 5.12
CA GLY A 280 -3.70 5.38 6.10
C GLY A 280 -3.10 6.74 5.72
N PRO A 281 -2.10 7.25 6.46
CA PRO A 281 -1.45 8.52 6.17
C PRO A 281 -0.34 8.34 5.10
N PHE A 282 -0.69 7.84 3.91
CA PHE A 282 0.27 7.72 2.81
C PHE A 282 0.43 9.04 2.04
N SER A 283 1.48 9.13 1.22
CA SER A 283 1.60 10.18 0.20
C SER A 283 2.49 9.74 -0.94
N MET A 284 2.16 10.18 -2.16
CA MET A 284 3.16 10.30 -3.22
C MET A 284 4.07 11.49 -2.90
N LEU A 285 5.35 11.42 -3.26
CA LEU A 285 6.25 12.56 -3.17
C LEU A 285 5.82 13.65 -4.14
N ASP A 286 5.74 14.87 -3.62
CA ASP A 286 5.71 16.08 -4.41
C ASP A 286 7.16 16.50 -4.68
N GLU A 287 7.74 17.32 -3.79
CA GLU A 287 9.17 17.57 -3.75
C GLU A 287 9.96 16.32 -3.30
N TYR A 288 11.15 16.13 -3.86
CA TYR A 288 12.06 15.08 -3.39
C TYR A 288 12.69 15.44 -2.04
N ASP A 289 12.41 14.63 -1.03
CA ASP A 289 13.04 14.69 0.30
C ASP A 289 13.09 13.28 0.91
N LEU A 290 14.30 12.76 1.15
CA LEU A 290 14.52 11.46 1.79
C LEU A 290 13.96 11.42 3.23
N ASN A 291 13.85 12.57 3.89
CA ASN A 291 13.32 12.66 5.25
C ASN A 291 11.80 12.88 5.28
N PHE A 292 11.14 12.95 4.13
CA PHE A 292 9.71 13.20 4.08
C PHE A 292 8.92 12.05 4.71
N THR A 293 8.05 12.39 5.67
CA THR A 293 7.01 11.50 6.19
C THR A 293 5.68 12.24 6.15
N PRO A 294 4.64 11.67 5.53
CA PRO A 294 3.30 12.26 5.54
C PRO A 294 2.62 12.14 6.90
N ASN A 295 3.10 11.25 7.77
CA ASN A 295 2.45 10.92 9.03
C ASN A 295 2.93 11.82 10.18
N THR A 296 2.04 12.64 10.74
CA THR A 296 2.36 13.53 11.86
C THR A 296 2.66 12.79 13.16
N THR A 297 2.15 11.56 13.35
CA THR A 297 2.48 10.75 14.54
C THR A 297 3.88 10.14 14.46
N ASP A 298 4.48 10.13 13.26
CA ASP A 298 5.86 9.73 13.04
C ASP A 298 6.85 10.84 13.42
N LEU A 299 6.39 12.06 13.72
CA LEU A 299 7.25 13.17 14.12
C LEU A 299 7.50 13.19 15.64
N PRO A 300 8.72 13.58 16.08
CA PRO A 300 9.87 14.01 15.27
C PRO A 300 10.75 12.86 14.74
N GLY A 301 10.42 11.60 15.06
CA GLY A 301 11.29 10.44 14.84
C GLY A 301 11.53 10.05 13.37
N ARG A 302 10.59 10.36 12.48
CA ARG A 302 10.65 10.07 11.03
C ARG A 302 11.03 8.62 10.76
N ARG A 303 10.44 7.68 11.51
CA ARG A 303 10.71 6.24 11.39
C ARG A 303 10.35 5.74 10.01
N TYR A 304 9.22 6.19 9.46
CA TYR A 304 8.67 5.73 8.18
C TYR A 304 8.84 6.76 7.06
N ALA A 305 9.90 7.57 7.13
CA ALA A 305 10.24 8.51 6.07
C ALA A 305 10.59 7.78 4.76
N PHE A 306 10.40 8.47 3.64
CA PHE A 306 10.59 7.95 2.28
C PHE A 306 11.92 7.21 2.09
N GLY A 307 13.04 7.81 2.52
CA GLY A 307 14.39 7.24 2.40
C GLY A 307 14.68 6.09 3.39
N ARG A 308 13.79 5.82 4.35
CA ARG A 308 13.97 4.81 5.40
C ARG A 308 13.10 3.57 5.22
N GLN A 309 12.24 3.54 4.19
CA GLN A 309 11.28 2.45 4.04
C GLN A 309 11.97 1.08 3.89
N ALA A 310 13.08 0.99 3.13
CA ALA A 310 13.84 -0.25 3.00
C ALA A 310 14.50 -0.70 4.31
N GLU A 311 15.10 0.23 5.07
CA GLU A 311 15.65 -0.01 6.41
C GLU A 311 14.57 -0.55 7.35
N MET A 312 13.37 0.06 7.34
CA MET A 312 12.26 -0.38 8.18
C MET A 312 11.66 -1.71 7.73
N ALA A 313 11.66 -2.00 6.44
CA ALA A 313 11.26 -3.30 5.92
C ALA A 313 12.23 -4.42 6.35
N GLN A 314 13.54 -4.16 6.33
CA GLN A 314 14.54 -5.09 6.87
C GLN A 314 14.32 -5.34 8.37
N TRP A 315 14.07 -4.28 9.15
CA TRP A 315 13.73 -4.42 10.56
C TRP A 315 12.45 -5.24 10.77
N ASN A 316 11.41 -5.03 9.95
CA ASN A 316 10.18 -5.81 10.02
C ASN A 316 10.40 -7.28 9.65
N LEU A 317 11.26 -7.57 8.66
CA LEU A 317 11.68 -8.93 8.31
C LEU A 317 12.46 -9.59 9.43
N TRP A 318 13.29 -8.85 10.16
CA TRP A 318 13.95 -9.38 11.37
C TRP A 318 12.92 -9.78 12.42
N GLN A 319 11.91 -8.95 12.67
CA GLN A 319 10.83 -9.31 13.59
C GLN A 319 9.99 -10.49 13.10
N LEU A 320 9.86 -10.69 11.79
CA LEU A 320 9.23 -11.89 11.21
C LEU A 320 10.13 -13.12 11.36
N GLY A 321 11.43 -12.99 11.11
CA GLY A 321 12.42 -14.06 11.30
C GLY A 321 12.39 -14.58 12.74
N ASN A 322 12.34 -13.68 13.73
CA ASN A 322 12.14 -14.03 15.14
C ASN A 322 10.82 -14.78 15.37
N ALA A 323 9.73 -14.39 14.70
CA ALA A 323 8.45 -15.08 14.81
C ALA A 323 8.49 -16.49 14.18
N LEU A 324 9.22 -16.67 13.07
CA LEU A 324 9.37 -17.95 12.37
C LEU A 324 10.50 -18.83 12.93
N PHE A 325 11.33 -18.31 13.84
CA PHE A 325 12.47 -19.03 14.43
C PHE A 325 12.09 -20.40 15.00
N PRO A 326 10.95 -20.62 15.69
CA PRO A 326 10.57 -21.95 16.16
C PRO A 326 10.41 -23.00 15.05
N LEU A 327 10.16 -22.57 13.80
CA LEU A 327 10.04 -23.45 12.63
C LEU A 327 11.34 -23.57 11.82
N ILE A 328 12.13 -22.48 11.76
CA ILE A 328 13.39 -22.43 11.02
C ILE A 328 14.53 -23.04 11.83
N ASN A 329 14.66 -22.65 13.10
CA ASN A 329 15.67 -23.09 14.06
C ASN A 329 17.12 -23.00 13.53
N ASP A 330 17.41 -21.94 12.77
CA ASP A 330 18.70 -21.64 12.16
C ASP A 330 18.89 -20.11 12.19
N VAL A 331 19.74 -19.63 13.10
CA VAL A 331 19.99 -18.19 13.28
C VAL A 331 20.84 -17.65 12.13
N ASP A 332 21.90 -18.37 11.76
CA ASP A 332 22.83 -17.98 10.70
C ASP A 332 22.09 -17.81 9.37
N PHE A 333 21.14 -18.70 9.07
CA PHE A 333 20.29 -18.55 7.88
C PHE A 333 19.42 -17.29 7.91
N ILE A 334 18.80 -16.97 9.05
CA ILE A 334 17.94 -15.78 9.19
C ILE A 334 18.79 -14.51 9.01
N GLU A 335 19.96 -14.45 9.66
CA GLU A 335 20.89 -13.32 9.55
C GLU A 335 21.36 -13.14 8.09
N GLN A 336 21.79 -14.23 7.43
CA GLN A 336 22.20 -14.18 6.03
C GLN A 336 21.06 -13.72 5.12
N THR A 337 19.83 -14.18 5.34
CA THR A 337 18.67 -13.76 4.52
C THR A 337 18.38 -12.26 4.68
N LEU A 338 18.62 -11.67 5.86
CA LEU A 338 18.48 -10.24 6.09
C LEU A 338 19.60 -9.44 5.42
N GLU A 339 20.83 -9.95 5.37
CA GLU A 339 21.94 -9.35 4.62
C GLU A 339 21.68 -9.41 3.10
N ASP A 340 21.21 -10.55 2.61
CA ASP A 340 20.83 -10.77 1.23
C ASP A 340 19.72 -9.80 0.82
N PHE A 341 18.70 -9.58 1.66
CA PHE A 341 17.67 -8.55 1.44
C PHE A 341 18.28 -7.16 1.18
N GLY A 342 19.26 -6.76 1.98
CA GLY A 342 19.91 -5.45 1.83
C GLY A 342 20.65 -5.34 0.51
N THR A 343 21.37 -6.40 0.13
CA THR A 343 22.11 -6.48 -1.14
C THR A 343 21.15 -6.47 -2.33
N ASP A 344 20.10 -7.27 -2.28
CA ASP A 344 19.10 -7.41 -3.33
C ASP A 344 18.31 -6.11 -3.54
N PHE A 345 17.95 -5.42 -2.45
CA PHE A 345 17.29 -4.11 -2.54
C PHE A 345 18.14 -3.11 -3.31
N TRP A 346 19.43 -2.95 -2.97
CA TRP A 346 20.29 -1.97 -3.64
C TRP A 346 20.55 -2.33 -5.10
N ASN A 347 20.80 -3.60 -5.40
CA ASN A 347 20.97 -4.05 -6.79
C ASN A 347 19.73 -3.75 -7.65
N GLN A 348 18.54 -4.02 -7.11
CA GLN A 348 17.27 -3.73 -7.79
C GLN A 348 16.99 -2.22 -7.87
N TYR A 349 17.31 -1.47 -6.82
CA TYR A 349 17.17 -0.01 -6.78
C TYR A 349 18.03 0.67 -7.85
N ASP A 350 19.30 0.26 -7.97
CA ASP A 350 20.23 0.81 -8.95
C ASP A 350 19.74 0.56 -10.38
N GLN A 351 19.28 -0.67 -10.67
CA GLN A 351 18.71 -1.00 -11.97
C GLN A 351 17.40 -0.26 -12.26
N MET A 352 16.55 -0.07 -11.25
CA MET A 352 15.33 0.72 -11.34
C MET A 352 15.66 2.19 -11.66
N MET A 353 16.65 2.77 -10.98
CA MET A 353 17.10 4.14 -11.23
C MET A 353 17.70 4.31 -12.62
N CYS A 354 18.49 3.35 -13.10
CA CYS A 354 18.93 3.29 -14.49
C CYS A 354 17.72 3.33 -15.44
N SER A 355 16.70 2.50 -15.20
CA SER A 355 15.51 2.42 -16.05
C SER A 355 14.73 3.74 -16.10
N LYS A 356 14.54 4.40 -14.95
CA LYS A 356 13.88 5.73 -14.88
C LYS A 356 14.66 6.82 -15.61
N MET A 357 15.99 6.74 -15.64
CA MET A 357 16.87 7.67 -16.35
C MET A 357 17.18 7.26 -17.79
N GLY A 358 16.65 6.12 -18.26
CA GLY A 358 16.95 5.62 -19.60
C GLY A 358 18.39 5.14 -19.77
N LEU A 359 19.03 4.65 -18.72
CA LEU A 359 20.32 3.95 -18.77
C LEU A 359 20.06 2.44 -18.93
N ASP A 360 20.75 1.80 -19.86
CA ASP A 360 20.54 0.38 -20.22
C ASP A 360 21.09 -0.60 -19.17
N THR A 361 22.12 -0.21 -18.44
CA THR A 361 22.76 -1.03 -17.42
C THR A 361 23.38 -0.16 -16.34
N PHE A 362 23.49 -0.68 -15.12
CA PHE A 362 24.22 -0.05 -14.04
C PHE A 362 25.74 -0.26 -14.19
N MET A 363 26.51 0.83 -14.08
CA MET A 363 27.97 0.82 -14.13
C MET A 363 28.54 1.24 -12.78
N LYS A 364 28.91 0.24 -11.95
CA LYS A 364 29.31 0.45 -10.55
C LYS A 364 30.39 1.52 -10.33
N ASP A 365 31.37 1.62 -11.23
CA ASP A 365 32.50 2.55 -11.08
C ASP A 365 32.14 4.02 -11.34
N THR A 366 31.01 4.31 -11.99
CA THR A 366 30.60 5.68 -12.37
C THR A 366 29.23 6.07 -11.83
N ASP A 367 28.31 5.11 -11.72
CA ASP A 367 26.89 5.41 -11.49
C ASP A 367 26.60 5.69 -10.01
N VAL A 368 27.45 5.21 -9.09
CA VAL A 368 27.35 5.51 -7.65
C VAL A 368 27.48 7.02 -7.41
N ASP A 369 28.54 7.64 -7.94
CA ASP A 369 28.76 9.09 -7.79
C ASP A 369 27.69 9.89 -8.56
N PHE A 370 27.35 9.44 -9.77
CA PHE A 370 26.31 10.08 -10.58
C PHE A 370 24.94 10.12 -9.89
N PHE A 371 24.50 9.00 -9.30
CA PHE A 371 23.23 8.96 -8.56
C PHE A 371 23.31 9.72 -7.23
N THR A 372 24.47 9.77 -6.58
CA THR A 372 24.67 10.60 -5.38
C THR A 372 24.53 12.09 -5.71
N ASP A 373 25.13 12.54 -6.81
CA ASP A 373 25.01 13.91 -7.31
C ASP A 373 23.57 14.25 -7.70
N TRP A 374 22.87 13.31 -8.36
CA TRP A 374 21.45 13.46 -8.68
C TRP A 374 20.60 13.65 -7.41
N GLN A 375 20.77 12.82 -6.38
CA GLN A 375 20.01 12.95 -5.13
C GLN A 375 20.26 14.31 -4.45
N ASN A 376 21.52 14.74 -4.40
CA ASN A 376 21.91 16.04 -3.84
C ASN A 376 21.29 17.20 -4.64
N LEU A 377 21.25 17.09 -5.97
CA LEU A 377 20.62 18.07 -6.83
C LEU A 377 19.11 18.14 -6.57
N MET A 378 18.41 17.01 -6.62
CA MET A 378 16.97 16.91 -6.39
C MET A 378 16.57 17.53 -5.05
N ALA A 379 17.28 17.17 -3.98
CA ALA A 379 17.00 17.69 -2.63
C ALA A 379 17.31 19.18 -2.50
N SER A 380 18.49 19.63 -2.97
CA SER A 380 18.92 21.03 -2.80
C SER A 380 18.13 22.02 -3.66
N LEU A 381 17.59 21.56 -4.79
CA LEU A 381 16.73 22.33 -5.67
C LEU A 381 15.24 22.09 -5.41
N LYS A 382 14.87 21.20 -4.47
CA LYS A 382 13.48 20.82 -4.18
C LYS A 382 12.70 20.51 -5.46
N LEU A 383 13.27 19.69 -6.33
CA LEU A 383 12.63 19.31 -7.60
C LEU A 383 11.50 18.33 -7.33
N ASP A 384 10.42 18.46 -8.09
CA ASP A 384 9.30 17.53 -8.07
C ASP A 384 9.73 16.16 -8.62
N TYR A 385 9.48 15.10 -7.84
CA TYR A 385 9.99 13.77 -8.14
C TYR A 385 9.49 13.23 -9.48
N THR A 386 8.17 13.20 -9.66
CA THR A 386 7.52 12.68 -10.87
C THR A 386 7.83 13.54 -12.08
N LEU A 387 7.74 14.88 -11.95
CA LEU A 387 7.95 15.77 -13.09
C LEU A 387 9.40 15.82 -13.56
N PHE A 388 10.36 15.60 -12.66
CA PHE A 388 11.78 15.50 -13.04
C PHE A 388 12.02 14.38 -14.05
N PHE A 389 11.55 13.17 -13.77
CA PHE A 389 11.73 12.04 -14.70
C PHE A 389 10.96 12.23 -16.00
N ASN A 390 9.77 12.84 -15.95
CA ASN A 390 9.04 13.21 -17.17
C ASN A 390 9.77 14.26 -18.01
N ALA A 391 10.55 15.15 -17.39
CA ALA A 391 11.38 16.12 -18.10
C ALA A 391 12.54 15.45 -18.83
N LEU A 392 13.11 14.36 -18.28
CA LEU A 392 14.21 13.61 -18.91
C LEU A 392 13.79 12.88 -20.20
N GLU A 393 12.50 12.61 -20.40
CA GLU A 393 11.96 12.03 -21.64
C GLU A 393 11.90 13.02 -22.81
N LYS A 394 12.08 14.32 -22.51
CA LYS A 394 12.05 15.42 -23.48
C LYS A 394 13.48 15.93 -23.73
N ASP A 395 13.61 16.91 -24.61
CA ASP A 395 14.87 17.65 -24.72
C ASP A 395 15.08 18.50 -23.46
N VAL A 396 16.03 18.07 -22.62
CA VAL A 396 16.37 18.69 -21.33
C VAL A 396 16.80 20.16 -21.45
N HIS A 397 17.28 20.59 -22.62
CA HIS A 397 17.63 22.00 -22.86
C HIS A 397 16.42 22.91 -23.08
N LEU A 398 15.26 22.33 -23.41
CA LEU A 398 13.99 23.05 -23.58
C LEU A 398 13.16 23.09 -22.29
N ILE A 399 13.59 22.40 -21.24
CA ILE A 399 12.88 22.34 -19.96
C ILE A 399 13.08 23.63 -19.17
N ASN A 400 11.97 24.23 -18.75
CA ASN A 400 11.99 25.27 -17.74
C ASN A 400 11.97 24.63 -16.34
N TRP A 401 13.15 24.47 -15.75
CA TRP A 401 13.33 23.81 -14.46
C TRP A 401 12.67 24.53 -13.28
N GLN A 402 12.36 25.82 -13.42
CA GLN A 402 11.58 26.55 -12.41
C GLN A 402 10.15 26.00 -12.28
N ASP A 403 9.59 25.47 -13.36
CA ASP A 403 8.22 24.93 -13.38
C ASP A 403 8.10 23.66 -12.54
N ILE A 404 9.21 22.95 -12.33
CA ILE A 404 9.26 21.71 -11.53
C ILE A 404 9.98 21.86 -10.19
N SER A 405 10.52 23.04 -9.86
CA SER A 405 11.15 23.34 -8.57
C SER A 405 10.16 23.96 -7.56
N TYR A 406 10.14 23.47 -6.32
CA TYR A 406 9.37 24.09 -5.22
C TYR A 406 10.09 25.28 -4.57
N LYS A 407 11.37 25.54 -4.92
CA LYS A 407 12.07 26.77 -4.58
C LYS A 407 12.27 27.66 -5.81
N SER A 408 12.54 28.94 -5.59
CA SER A 408 13.05 29.83 -6.64
C SER A 408 14.47 29.40 -7.02
N LEU A 409 14.73 29.22 -8.32
CA LEU A 409 16.05 28.87 -8.85
C LEU A 409 16.80 30.15 -9.23
N HIS A 410 18.05 30.24 -8.79
CA HIS A 410 18.97 31.34 -9.13
C HIS A 410 20.05 30.89 -10.11
N THR A 411 20.89 31.81 -10.57
CA THR A 411 21.96 31.54 -11.55
C THR A 411 22.85 30.37 -11.14
N GLU A 412 23.23 30.29 -9.87
CA GLU A 412 24.07 29.21 -9.33
C GLU A 412 23.35 27.84 -9.36
N ASP A 413 22.04 27.82 -9.07
CA ASP A 413 21.23 26.60 -9.15
C ASP A 413 21.17 26.08 -10.60
N LEU A 414 20.95 26.99 -11.56
CA LEU A 414 20.92 26.66 -12.99
C LEU A 414 22.29 26.18 -13.50
N GLN A 415 23.39 26.73 -12.97
CA GLN A 415 24.74 26.25 -13.29
C GLN A 415 24.96 24.82 -12.78
N ARG A 416 24.58 24.53 -11.53
CA ARG A 416 24.68 23.17 -10.95
C ARG A 416 23.85 22.16 -11.73
N LEU A 417 22.63 22.55 -12.11
CA LEU A 417 21.75 21.74 -12.94
C LEU A 417 22.37 21.47 -14.33
N ASN A 418 22.91 22.48 -15.01
CA ASN A 418 23.57 22.30 -16.30
C ASN A 418 24.81 21.40 -16.20
N GLN A 419 25.58 21.50 -15.12
CA GLN A 419 26.69 20.59 -14.85
C GLN A 419 26.21 19.14 -14.73
N TRP A 420 25.14 18.91 -13.98
CA TRP A 420 24.53 17.59 -13.87
C TRP A 420 23.97 17.08 -15.21
N ILE A 421 23.29 17.94 -15.99
CA ILE A 421 22.78 17.57 -17.33
C ILE A 421 23.92 17.13 -18.25
N ASN A 422 25.06 17.84 -18.24
CA ASN A 422 26.24 17.42 -19.02
C ASN A 422 26.77 16.05 -18.57
N SER A 423 26.80 15.80 -17.25
CA SER A 423 27.17 14.48 -16.70
C SER A 423 26.20 13.38 -17.15
N TYR A 424 24.89 13.65 -17.08
CA TYR A 424 23.85 12.75 -17.56
C TYR A 424 23.97 12.45 -19.06
N GLN A 425 24.22 13.46 -19.90
CA GLN A 425 24.42 13.27 -21.34
C GLN A 425 25.69 12.45 -21.65
N ASN A 426 26.78 12.70 -20.93
CA ASN A 426 28.00 11.89 -21.05
C ASN A 426 27.73 10.43 -20.67
N ARG A 427 26.96 10.20 -19.59
CA ARG A 427 26.59 8.86 -19.16
C ARG A 427 25.66 8.16 -20.16
N LEU A 428 24.70 8.89 -20.72
CA LEU A 428 23.81 8.40 -21.78
C LEU A 428 24.56 8.00 -23.05
N ALA A 429 25.67 8.68 -23.38
CA ALA A 429 26.49 8.35 -24.54
C ALA A 429 27.17 6.95 -24.43
N LEU A 430 27.19 6.37 -23.23
CA LEU A 430 27.70 5.01 -22.98
C LEU A 430 26.63 3.92 -23.15
N ASN A 431 25.36 4.29 -23.36
CA ASN A 431 24.29 3.33 -23.61
C ASN A 431 24.56 2.52 -24.88
N LYS A 432 24.14 1.26 -24.87
CA LYS A 432 24.16 0.37 -26.04
C LYS A 432 22.81 0.29 -26.76
N ILE A 433 21.77 0.88 -26.18
CA ILE A 433 20.40 0.91 -26.71
C ILE A 433 20.15 2.14 -27.58
N ALA A 434 19.23 2.03 -28.53
CA ALA A 434 18.86 3.14 -29.41
C ALA A 434 18.02 4.21 -28.68
N PRO A 435 17.96 5.46 -29.16
CA PRO A 435 17.15 6.52 -28.54
C PRO A 435 15.67 6.17 -28.35
N ASN A 436 15.07 5.42 -29.28
CA ASN A 436 13.67 4.99 -29.18
C ASN A 436 13.49 3.92 -28.09
N GLU A 437 14.44 2.99 -27.95
CA GLU A 437 14.42 1.97 -26.89
C GLU A 437 14.61 2.62 -25.52
N ARG A 438 15.50 3.61 -25.43
CA ARG A 438 15.66 4.44 -24.23
C ARG A 438 14.34 5.10 -23.82
N LEU A 439 13.69 5.77 -24.77
CA LEU A 439 12.43 6.46 -24.48
C LEU A 439 11.36 5.46 -24.03
N ALA A 440 11.25 4.30 -24.69
CA ALA A 440 10.34 3.24 -24.29
C ALA A 440 10.62 2.73 -22.86
N LEU A 441 11.89 2.53 -22.50
CA LEU A 441 12.31 2.15 -21.15
C LEU A 441 11.86 3.18 -20.11
N MET A 442 12.09 4.47 -20.38
CA MET A 442 11.70 5.55 -19.49
C MET A 442 10.18 5.66 -19.36
N SER A 443 9.45 5.67 -20.47
CA SER A 443 7.99 5.83 -20.46
C SER A 443 7.26 4.66 -19.78
N GLN A 444 7.86 3.46 -19.72
CA GLN A 444 7.34 2.33 -18.93
C GLN A 444 7.57 2.48 -17.42
N ASN A 445 8.58 3.25 -17.00
CA ASN A 445 9.01 3.37 -15.60
C ASN A 445 8.62 4.70 -14.95
N ASN A 446 8.29 5.71 -15.75
CA ASN A 446 8.02 7.07 -15.31
C ASN A 446 6.55 7.45 -15.54
N PRO A 447 5.72 7.42 -14.48
CA PRO A 447 4.32 7.78 -14.61
C PRO A 447 4.17 9.26 -14.99
N LYS A 448 3.20 9.54 -15.85
CA LYS A 448 2.72 10.88 -16.19
C LYS A 448 1.77 11.41 -15.13
N PHE A 449 1.03 10.51 -14.48
CA PHE A 449 0.10 10.82 -13.42
C PHE A 449 0.39 10.01 -12.16
N THR A 450 0.47 10.71 -11.02
CA THR A 450 0.51 10.11 -9.68
C THR A 450 -0.58 10.73 -8.83
N LEU A 451 -1.23 9.93 -7.97
CA LEU A 451 -2.32 10.39 -7.12
C LEU A 451 -1.81 11.25 -5.95
N ARG A 452 -1.55 12.53 -6.23
CA ARG A 452 -1.11 13.51 -5.25
C ARG A 452 -2.19 13.77 -4.20
N ASN A 453 -1.77 14.04 -2.97
CA ASN A 453 -2.70 14.22 -1.86
C ASN A 453 -3.67 15.40 -2.04
N TYR A 454 -3.29 16.47 -2.76
CA TYR A 454 -4.22 17.57 -3.04
C TYR A 454 -5.35 17.17 -3.99
N LEU A 455 -5.11 16.25 -4.93
CA LEU A 455 -6.15 15.72 -5.83
C LEU A 455 -7.16 14.88 -5.03
N LEU A 456 -6.67 14.10 -4.06
CA LEU A 456 -7.52 13.38 -3.11
C LEU A 456 -8.38 14.35 -2.28
N HIS A 457 -7.78 15.43 -1.79
CA HIS A 457 -8.51 16.47 -1.05
C HIS A 457 -9.61 17.11 -1.90
N GLU A 458 -9.30 17.56 -3.13
CA GLU A 458 -10.29 18.12 -4.05
C GLU A 458 -11.41 17.13 -4.38
N CYS A 459 -11.06 15.87 -4.62
CA CYS A 459 -12.04 14.81 -4.87
C CYS A 459 -13.02 14.61 -3.71
N ILE A 460 -12.51 14.61 -2.48
CA ILE A 460 -13.33 14.39 -1.28
C ILE A 460 -14.26 15.59 -1.05
N GLU A 461 -13.78 16.81 -1.27
CA GLU A 461 -14.61 18.02 -1.21
C GLU A 461 -15.74 18.01 -2.25
N GLU A 462 -15.47 17.57 -3.48
CA GLU A 462 -16.50 17.43 -4.51
C GLU A 462 -17.52 16.33 -4.19
N LEU A 463 -17.07 15.19 -3.67
CA LEU A 463 -17.96 14.11 -3.21
C LEU A 463 -18.85 14.55 -2.04
N ASN A 464 -18.33 15.35 -1.11
CA ASN A 464 -19.13 15.91 -0.01
C ASN A 464 -20.26 16.82 -0.53
N LYS A 465 -20.06 17.51 -1.66
CA LYS A 465 -21.08 18.30 -2.36
C LYS A 465 -22.01 17.46 -3.25
N GLY A 466 -21.80 16.15 -3.32
CA GLY A 466 -22.57 15.22 -4.15
C GLY A 466 -22.12 15.17 -5.62
N ASN A 467 -20.95 15.73 -5.96
CA ASN A 467 -20.41 15.73 -7.31
C ASN A 467 -19.39 14.59 -7.49
N ILE A 468 -19.77 13.56 -8.26
CA ILE A 468 -18.92 12.39 -8.54
C ILE A 468 -17.99 12.57 -9.75
N SER A 469 -18.15 13.64 -10.53
CA SER A 469 -17.40 13.82 -11.78
C SER A 469 -15.88 13.78 -11.59
N TYR A 470 -15.38 14.49 -10.57
CA TYR A 470 -13.94 14.55 -10.27
C TYR A 470 -13.39 13.16 -9.89
N PHE A 471 -14.14 12.37 -9.11
CA PHE A 471 -13.78 11.00 -8.75
C PHE A 471 -13.66 10.11 -10.00
N ASN A 472 -14.61 10.18 -10.92
CA ASN A 472 -14.58 9.38 -12.16
C ASN A 472 -13.44 9.78 -13.10
N GLN A 473 -13.12 11.08 -13.16
CA GLN A 473 -11.98 11.58 -13.92
C GLN A 473 -10.66 11.09 -13.32
N LEU A 474 -10.50 11.12 -11.98
CA LEU A 474 -9.35 10.53 -11.32
C LEU A 474 -9.23 9.04 -11.63
N LEU A 475 -10.32 8.26 -11.57
CA LEU A 475 -10.27 6.83 -11.95
C LEU A 475 -9.78 6.63 -13.39
N THR A 476 -10.20 7.48 -14.31
CA THR A 476 -9.74 7.43 -15.71
C THR A 476 -8.24 7.69 -15.82
N ALA A 477 -7.73 8.67 -15.08
CA ALA A 477 -6.29 8.98 -15.01
C ALA A 477 -5.49 7.81 -14.40
N LEU A 478 -6.01 7.25 -13.31
CA LEU A 478 -5.40 6.16 -12.57
C LEU A 478 -5.27 4.89 -13.40
N LYS A 479 -6.22 4.60 -14.30
CA LYS A 479 -6.14 3.47 -15.23
C LYS A 479 -5.03 3.61 -16.28
N ASN A 480 -4.54 4.82 -16.52
CA ASN A 480 -3.57 5.12 -17.57
C ASN A 480 -2.41 5.99 -17.05
N PRO A 481 -1.72 5.61 -15.95
CA PRO A 481 -0.82 6.52 -15.25
C PRO A 481 0.44 6.87 -16.05
N TYR A 482 0.75 6.08 -17.09
CA TYR A 482 1.88 6.31 -18.01
C TYR A 482 1.49 7.05 -19.30
N GLN A 483 0.22 7.48 -19.43
CA GLN A 483 -0.28 8.30 -20.53
C GLN A 483 -0.63 9.71 -20.02
N GLU A 484 -0.44 10.72 -20.87
CA GLU A 484 -0.79 12.10 -20.56
C GLU A 484 -2.27 12.35 -20.89
N THR A 485 -3.19 11.87 -20.03
CA THR A 485 -4.64 12.02 -20.22
C THR A 485 -5.23 13.29 -19.59
N PHE A 486 -4.65 13.74 -18.47
CA PHE A 486 -5.06 14.96 -17.72
C PHE A 486 -3.82 15.81 -17.40
N PRO A 487 -3.26 16.53 -18.39
CA PRO A 487 -2.05 17.32 -18.20
C PRO A 487 -2.19 18.41 -17.12
N GLU A 488 -3.41 18.91 -16.87
CA GLU A 488 -3.71 19.86 -15.80
C GLU A 488 -3.45 19.34 -14.39
N TRP A 489 -3.36 18.01 -14.21
CA TRP A 489 -3.00 17.36 -12.95
C TRP A 489 -1.56 16.86 -12.93
N SER A 490 -0.87 16.92 -14.07
CA SER A 490 0.54 16.59 -14.21
C SER A 490 1.41 17.82 -13.93
N ILE A 491 1.11 18.50 -12.81
CA ILE A 491 1.76 19.74 -12.37
C ILE A 491 2.21 19.61 -10.91
N LYS A 492 3.06 20.55 -10.46
CA LYS A 492 3.40 20.67 -9.03
C LYS A 492 2.14 20.88 -8.20
N ARG A 493 2.19 20.45 -6.94
CA ARG A 493 1.18 20.82 -5.95
C ARG A 493 1.01 22.35 -5.94
N PRO A 494 -0.23 22.86 -6.13
CA PRO A 494 -0.50 24.29 -6.02
C PRO A 494 -0.21 24.83 -4.61
N LYS A 495 0.41 26.01 -4.50
CA LYS A 495 0.79 26.64 -3.21
C LYS A 495 -0.34 26.76 -2.19
N LYS A 496 -1.59 26.89 -2.64
CA LYS A 496 -2.78 26.93 -1.75
C LYS A 496 -2.95 25.67 -0.89
N TYR A 497 -2.26 24.57 -1.22
CA TYR A 497 -2.34 23.30 -0.51
C TYR A 497 -1.15 23.01 0.42
N ASP A 498 -0.17 23.90 0.52
CA ASP A 498 1.03 23.67 1.34
C ASP A 498 0.72 23.55 2.83
N GLU A 499 -0.32 24.23 3.32
CA GLU A 499 -0.74 24.24 4.72
C GLU A 499 -2.07 23.50 4.96
N VAL A 500 -2.59 22.80 3.95
CA VAL A 500 -3.88 22.10 4.04
C VAL A 500 -3.68 20.71 4.63
N VAL A 501 -4.33 20.45 5.76
CA VAL A 501 -4.39 19.12 6.38
C VAL A 501 -4.97 18.12 5.39
N GLY A 502 -4.26 17.01 5.20
CA GLY A 502 -4.59 15.99 4.22
C GLY A 502 -3.91 16.17 2.86
N CYS A 503 -3.28 17.32 2.61
CA CYS A 503 -2.48 17.59 1.41
C CYS A 503 -0.99 17.42 1.69
N SER A 504 -0.44 18.19 2.63
CA SER A 504 0.99 18.19 2.97
C SER A 504 1.33 17.37 4.21
N THR A 505 0.35 17.15 5.09
CA THR A 505 0.50 16.37 6.33
C THR A 505 -0.79 15.60 6.64
N LEU A 506 -0.66 14.40 7.22
CA LEU A 506 -1.74 13.48 7.58
C LEU A 506 -1.48 12.89 8.96
N SER A 507 -2.52 12.63 9.75
CA SER A 507 -2.41 11.84 10.98
C SER A 507 -2.91 10.41 10.73
N CYS A 508 -2.43 9.44 11.52
CA CYS A 508 -3.09 8.14 11.60
C CYS A 508 -4.51 8.33 12.15
N SER A 509 -5.53 8.32 11.28
CA SER A 509 -6.92 8.21 11.76
C SER A 509 -7.16 6.78 12.25
N SER A 510 -7.05 6.59 13.56
CA SER A 510 -7.45 5.37 14.26
C SER A 510 -8.95 5.15 14.09
#